data_AF-A0A3D3DEN3-F1
#
_entry.id   AF-A0A3D3DEN3-F1
#
_cell.length_a   1.000
_cell.length_b   1.000
_cell.length_c   1.000
_cell.angle_alpha   90.00
_cell.angle_beta   90.00
_cell.angle_gamma   90.00
#
_symmetry.space_group_name_H-M   'P 1'
#
loop_
_entity.id
_entity.type
_entity.pdbx_description
1 polymer ?
#
loop_
_entity_poly.entity_id
_entity_poly.type
_entity_poly.pdbx_seq_one_letter_code
_entity_poly.pdbx_strand_id
1 'polypeptide(L)'
;MISKISESGSAKGPLRLHCLAAGGQIYWRTARKPMNRIQYPAMMWAVSLALGLSVCGCQAPSAPEAASSTQTLCPLDSRLTIAVRQFQKTAVGSWETAPVTPPFAFDELIYSWHLRVAPGEGFRLYLRVRDERGDASPWLYGGYWGKVRLAASRAEPVFAWGKVAMDQLLLQRKAVSFQFRVVDEGDSPLRQPPALSVVVTDNSPTPALAKRFAPKRKAARTPQCILDLPLRRQADSRGTPLPDRCQSAALASAMEYFGKPVGLEDIVPLAFDVEYDYPGIWPRTIGAGIQHGFEGYIDRFRDWDYVRKTVAENKVILCSMKMPPGQYKAPPYPQMTGHIVALNGVTDDGRVVVTDSALGKSGRGYRLQWLREDFERVWMQTKGGVGMVICPPAGAPRKLVHDLPPFPEERLKAATAATPGDGRN
;
A
#
# COMPACT_ATOMS: atom_id res chain seq x y z
N MET A 1 13.34 47.57 -42.81
CA MET A 1 14.33 47.65 -43.91
C MET A 1 15.59 46.93 -43.42
N ILE A 2 15.71 45.63 -43.69
CA ILE A 2 16.45 45.04 -44.83
C ILE A 2 17.94 45.40 -44.80
N SER A 3 18.78 44.44 -44.42
CA SER A 3 19.80 43.89 -45.32
C SER A 3 20.36 42.56 -44.78
N LYS A 4 20.02 41.48 -45.49
CA LYS A 4 20.75 40.21 -45.58
C LYS A 4 21.87 40.34 -46.62
N ILE A 5 22.76 39.33 -46.65
CA ILE A 5 23.68 38.84 -47.72
C ILE A 5 25.08 38.74 -47.08
N SER A 6 25.88 37.68 -47.21
CA SER A 6 25.77 36.29 -47.69
C SER A 6 27.13 35.67 -47.37
N GLU A 7 27.23 34.38 -47.08
CA GLU A 7 28.47 33.67 -47.38
C GLU A 7 28.22 32.22 -47.74
N SER A 8 29.03 31.79 -48.70
CA SER A 8 28.94 30.68 -49.62
C SER A 8 29.25 29.31 -49.01
N GLY A 9 28.59 28.26 -49.53
CA GLY A 9 29.04 26.89 -49.34
C GLY A 9 30.11 26.46 -50.34
N SER A 10 30.96 25.51 -49.95
CA SER A 10 31.26 24.32 -50.76
C SER A 10 32.02 23.24 -49.96
N ALA A 11 31.46 22.04 -50.07
CA ALA A 11 31.90 20.67 -49.78
C ALA A 11 33.37 20.35 -49.43
N LYS A 12 33.52 19.47 -48.43
CA LYS A 12 34.28 18.20 -48.50
C LYS A 12 33.90 17.31 -47.29
N GLY A 13 33.30 16.15 -47.53
CA GLY A 13 33.33 15.01 -46.60
C GLY A 13 34.36 13.98 -47.06
N PRO A 14 34.42 12.76 -46.49
CA PRO A 14 34.15 12.36 -45.11
C PRO A 14 35.41 11.73 -44.46
N LEU A 15 35.58 11.84 -43.14
CA LEU A 15 36.56 11.04 -42.41
C LEU A 15 35.82 9.95 -41.62
N ARG A 16 35.97 8.71 -42.11
CA ARG A 16 35.70 7.49 -41.36
C ARG A 16 36.59 7.47 -40.13
N LEU A 17 36.02 7.24 -38.94
CA LEU A 17 36.76 6.61 -37.85
C LEU A 17 36.02 5.36 -37.38
N HIS A 18 36.81 4.29 -37.33
CA HIS A 18 36.44 2.94 -36.98
C HIS A 18 35.97 2.80 -35.52
N CYS A 19 35.03 1.89 -35.37
CA CYS A 19 34.68 1.22 -34.12
C CYS A 19 35.92 0.56 -33.50
N LEU A 20 36.20 0.86 -32.23
CA LEU A 20 36.96 -0.01 -31.34
C LEU A 20 36.27 0.01 -29.98
N ALA A 21 35.68 -1.14 -29.65
CA ALA A 21 35.15 -1.45 -28.34
C ALA A 21 36.32 -1.59 -27.34
N ALA A 22 36.22 -0.91 -26.20
CA ALA A 22 36.97 -1.26 -25.00
C ALA A 22 36.04 -1.10 -23.81
N GLY A 23 35.84 -2.21 -23.09
CA GLY A 23 34.87 -2.32 -22.00
C GLY A 23 35.23 -1.43 -20.81
N GLY A 24 34.19 -0.87 -20.19
CA GLY A 24 34.26 -0.23 -18.89
C GLY A 24 32.99 -0.54 -18.12
N GLN A 25 33.04 -1.55 -17.25
CA GLN A 25 32.01 -1.80 -16.24
C GLN A 25 31.92 -0.59 -15.31
N ILE A 26 30.77 0.10 -15.31
CA ILE A 26 30.44 1.08 -14.27
C ILE A 26 29.83 0.28 -13.10
N TYR A 27 30.65 -0.01 -12.10
CA TYR A 27 30.22 -0.59 -10.83
C TYR A 27 29.52 0.49 -9.98
N TRP A 28 28.23 0.32 -9.74
CA TRP A 28 27.56 0.99 -8.61
C TRP A 28 27.92 0.25 -7.32
N ARG A 29 28.86 0.79 -6.55
CA ARG A 29 29.17 0.32 -5.19
C ARG A 29 28.00 0.67 -4.26
N THR A 30 27.16 -0.31 -3.95
CA THR A 30 26.27 -0.24 -2.77
C THR A 30 27.10 -0.47 -1.52
N ALA A 31 27.36 0.59 -0.75
CA ALA A 31 27.93 0.47 0.59
C ALA A 31 26.85 -0.07 1.54
N ARG A 32 26.82 -1.38 1.79
CA ARG A 32 26.08 -1.97 2.89
C ARG A 32 26.80 -1.62 4.20
N LYS A 33 26.16 -0.86 5.09
CA LYS A 33 26.57 -0.78 6.49
C LYS A 33 26.17 -2.08 7.21
N PRO A 34 27.04 -2.69 8.04
CA PRO A 34 26.65 -3.84 8.84
C PRO A 34 25.77 -3.40 10.02
N MET A 35 24.64 -4.09 10.20
CA MET A 35 23.82 -4.00 11.41
C MET A 35 24.52 -4.73 12.56
N ASN A 36 24.84 -4.00 13.63
CA ASN A 36 25.31 -4.59 14.88
C ASN A 36 24.20 -5.39 15.55
N ARG A 37 24.47 -6.68 15.80
CA ARG A 37 23.71 -7.54 16.71
C ARG A 37 23.98 -7.11 18.14
N ILE A 38 22.94 -6.72 18.87
CA ILE A 38 22.98 -6.58 20.32
C ILE A 38 22.55 -7.93 20.92
N GLN A 39 23.47 -8.59 21.62
CA GLN A 39 23.22 -9.78 22.43
C GLN A 39 22.67 -9.36 23.80
N TYR A 40 21.60 -10.01 24.27
CA TYR A 40 21.17 -9.98 25.67
C TYR A 40 21.63 -11.29 26.33
N PRO A 41 22.20 -11.27 27.56
CA PRO A 41 22.61 -12.48 28.25
C PRO A 41 21.42 -13.20 28.90
N ALA A 42 21.46 -14.53 28.81
CA ALA A 42 20.57 -15.45 29.51
C ALA A 42 20.97 -15.56 30.99
N MET A 43 19.99 -15.47 31.89
CA MET A 43 20.18 -15.71 33.32
C MET A 43 19.61 -17.09 33.68
N MET A 44 20.52 -18.02 33.96
CA MET A 44 20.25 -19.32 34.57
C MET A 44 19.78 -19.15 36.02
N TRP A 45 18.79 -19.94 36.43
CA TRP A 45 18.61 -20.37 37.82
C TRP A 45 18.43 -21.89 37.84
N ALA A 46 19.18 -22.53 38.74
CA ALA A 46 19.30 -23.95 38.89
C ALA A 46 18.71 -24.42 40.24
N VAL A 47 17.94 -25.51 40.15
CA VAL A 47 17.94 -26.72 41.00
C VAL A 47 17.40 -26.61 42.44
N SER A 48 16.34 -27.40 42.73
CA SER A 48 16.45 -28.61 43.59
C SER A 48 15.15 -29.44 43.65
N LEU A 49 15.32 -30.76 43.51
CA LEU A 49 14.36 -31.84 43.80
C LEU A 49 14.23 -32.08 45.32
N ALA A 50 13.06 -32.54 45.80
CA ALA A 50 12.85 -33.94 46.21
C ALA A 50 11.53 -34.20 46.98
N LEU A 51 10.79 -35.21 46.47
CA LEU A 51 9.97 -36.29 47.09
C LEU A 51 9.06 -36.06 48.32
N GLY A 52 7.81 -36.58 48.19
CA GLY A 52 7.28 -37.54 49.19
C GLY A 52 5.76 -37.51 49.51
N LEU A 53 5.02 -38.45 48.89
CA LEU A 53 3.92 -39.28 49.45
C LEU A 53 2.47 -38.76 49.65
N SER A 54 1.58 -39.42 48.88
CA SER A 54 0.35 -40.16 49.26
C SER A 54 -1.00 -39.46 49.59
N VAL A 55 -1.88 -39.52 48.58
CA VAL A 55 -3.32 -39.88 48.51
C VAL A 55 -4.18 -39.89 49.79
N CYS A 56 -5.22 -39.04 49.85
CA CYS A 56 -6.62 -39.47 50.08
C CYS A 56 -7.62 -38.36 49.70
N GLY A 57 -8.79 -38.77 49.20
CA GLY A 57 -9.67 -37.96 48.36
C GLY A 57 -10.62 -36.98 49.05
N CYS A 58 -11.09 -36.02 48.24
CA CYS A 58 -12.43 -35.44 48.26
C CYS A 58 -12.62 -34.72 46.91
N GLN A 59 -13.50 -35.25 46.05
CA GLN A 59 -13.92 -34.58 44.82
C GLN A 59 -14.69 -33.31 45.20
N ALA A 60 -14.11 -32.15 44.92
CA ALA A 60 -14.85 -30.89 44.83
C ALA A 60 -15.41 -30.78 43.40
N PRO A 61 -16.69 -30.44 43.21
CA PRO A 61 -17.24 -30.22 41.88
C PRO A 61 -16.50 -29.03 41.26
N SER A 62 -15.84 -29.27 40.14
CA SER A 62 -15.26 -28.25 39.28
C SER A 62 -16.37 -27.29 38.87
N ALA A 63 -16.26 -26.03 39.31
CA ALA A 63 -17.04 -24.95 38.76
C ALA A 63 -16.83 -24.93 37.23
N PRO A 64 -17.89 -24.72 36.43
CA PRO A 64 -17.68 -24.56 35.00
C PRO A 64 -16.80 -23.34 34.81
N GLU A 65 -15.57 -23.55 34.35
CA GLU A 65 -14.75 -22.54 33.73
C GLU A 65 -15.63 -21.92 32.64
N ALA A 66 -16.20 -20.75 32.94
CA ALA A 66 -16.82 -19.92 31.95
C ALA A 66 -15.69 -19.57 30.98
N ALA A 67 -15.57 -20.36 29.92
CA ALA A 67 -14.81 -20.02 28.75
C ALA A 67 -15.38 -18.70 28.26
N SER A 68 -14.80 -17.60 28.75
CA SER A 68 -15.01 -16.27 28.23
C SER A 68 -14.43 -16.31 26.83
N SER A 69 -15.25 -16.76 25.88
CA SER A 69 -14.95 -16.63 24.47
C SER A 69 -14.82 -15.15 24.22
N THR A 70 -13.59 -14.65 24.25
CA THR A 70 -13.26 -13.28 23.88
C THR A 70 -13.49 -13.24 22.37
N GLN A 71 -14.74 -12.99 22.00
CA GLN A 71 -15.14 -12.92 20.62
C GLN A 71 -14.29 -11.83 19.98
N THR A 72 -13.36 -12.22 19.11
CA THR A 72 -12.48 -11.25 18.44
C THR A 72 -13.35 -10.45 17.49
N LEU A 73 -13.63 -9.21 17.85
CA LEU A 73 -14.48 -8.33 17.06
C LEU A 73 -13.72 -7.85 15.82
N CYS A 74 -14.42 -7.73 14.70
CA CYS A 74 -13.85 -7.16 13.49
C CYS A 74 -13.57 -5.66 13.69
N PRO A 75 -12.42 -5.15 13.22
CA PRO A 75 -12.15 -3.70 13.18
C PRO A 75 -13.27 -2.91 12.50
N LEU A 76 -13.45 -1.66 12.93
CA LEU A 76 -14.39 -0.72 12.29
C LEU A 76 -13.61 0.31 11.47
N ASP A 77 -14.01 0.48 10.21
CA ASP A 77 -13.40 1.45 9.31
C ASP A 77 -14.40 2.57 8.96
N SER A 78 -13.95 3.83 8.93
CA SER A 78 -14.72 4.98 8.44
C SER A 78 -13.95 5.75 7.39
N ARG A 79 -14.65 6.14 6.32
CA ARG A 79 -14.09 6.84 5.15
C ARG A 79 -14.54 8.29 5.20
N LEU A 80 -13.59 9.21 5.19
CA LEU A 80 -13.85 10.66 5.19
C LEU A 80 -13.20 11.30 3.97
N THR A 81 -13.84 12.36 3.46
CA THR A 81 -13.25 13.24 2.46
C THR A 81 -13.08 14.62 3.07
N ILE A 82 -11.87 15.17 2.94
CA ILE A 82 -11.57 16.54 3.32
C ILE A 82 -11.51 17.36 2.02
N ALA A 83 -12.56 18.13 1.77
CA ALA A 83 -12.63 19.01 0.61
C ALA A 83 -11.71 20.22 0.79
N VAL A 84 -11.24 20.80 -0.31
CA VAL A 84 -10.40 22.02 -0.34
C VAL A 84 -11.01 23.14 0.52
N ARG A 85 -12.33 23.33 0.48
CA ARG A 85 -13.05 24.36 1.26
C ARG A 85 -13.00 24.18 2.79
N GLN A 86 -12.60 23.01 3.28
CA GLN A 86 -12.46 22.74 4.71
C GLN A 86 -11.11 23.20 5.26
N PHE A 87 -10.18 23.60 4.37
CA PHE A 87 -8.93 24.22 4.74
C PHE A 87 -9.09 25.73 4.86
N GLN A 88 -8.68 26.27 6.01
CA GLN A 88 -8.61 27.69 6.29
C GLN A 88 -7.16 28.14 6.15
N LYS A 89 -6.95 29.28 5.47
CA LYS A 89 -5.62 29.86 5.35
C LYS A 89 -5.18 30.39 6.72
N THR A 90 -4.08 29.88 7.25
CA THR A 90 -3.55 30.28 8.57
C THR A 90 -2.33 31.19 8.48
N ALA A 91 -1.60 31.13 7.36
CA ALA A 91 -0.53 32.05 7.03
C ALA A 91 -0.34 32.12 5.50
N VAL A 92 0.61 32.93 5.03
CA VAL A 92 1.05 32.86 3.63
C VAL A 92 1.59 31.46 3.34
N GLY A 93 1.06 30.80 2.30
CA GLY A 93 1.46 29.42 1.95
C GLY A 93 1.07 28.35 2.96
N SER A 94 0.19 28.63 3.94
CA SER A 94 -0.20 27.63 4.95
C SER A 94 -1.71 27.56 5.13
N TRP A 95 -2.21 26.33 5.16
CA TRP A 95 -3.62 26.04 5.39
C TRP A 95 -3.80 24.95 6.43
N GLU A 96 -4.86 25.06 7.24
CA GLU A 96 -5.21 24.06 8.25
C GLU A 96 -6.70 23.73 8.20
N THR A 97 -7.05 22.49 8.53
CA THR A 97 -8.44 22.14 8.80
C THR A 97 -8.82 22.51 10.23
N ALA A 98 -10.09 22.84 10.45
CA ALA A 98 -10.67 22.69 11.79
C ALA A 98 -10.55 21.21 12.26
N PRO A 99 -10.65 20.93 13.57
CA PRO A 99 -10.72 19.55 14.05
C PRO A 99 -11.84 18.77 13.35
N VAL A 100 -11.47 17.65 12.74
CA VAL A 100 -12.40 16.72 12.08
C VAL A 100 -12.68 15.59 13.06
N THR A 101 -13.95 15.36 13.37
CA THR A 101 -14.42 14.33 14.30
C THR A 101 -15.04 13.16 13.52
N PRO A 102 -14.41 11.98 13.51
CA PRO A 102 -15.00 10.79 12.90
C PRO A 102 -16.19 10.23 13.71
N PRO A 103 -16.96 9.27 13.16
CA PRO A 103 -18.09 8.67 13.85
C PRO A 103 -17.77 7.90 15.13
N PHE A 104 -16.50 7.54 15.34
CA PHE A 104 -15.98 6.81 16.50
C PHE A 104 -14.52 7.18 16.74
N ALA A 105 -14.03 6.91 17.96
CA ALA A 105 -12.62 7.05 18.30
C ALA A 105 -11.79 5.97 17.58
N PHE A 106 -10.62 6.32 17.07
CA PHE A 106 -9.81 5.48 16.18
C PHE A 106 -8.37 5.36 16.68
N ASP A 107 -7.71 4.23 16.44
CA ASP A 107 -6.30 4.01 16.77
C ASP A 107 -5.40 3.97 15.52
N GLU A 108 -5.98 4.21 14.35
CA GLU A 108 -5.27 4.17 13.10
C GLU A 108 -5.86 5.13 12.06
N LEU A 109 -5.00 5.75 11.24
CA LEU A 109 -5.43 6.63 10.15
C LEU A 109 -4.51 6.46 8.92
N ILE A 110 -5.12 6.25 7.75
CA ILE A 110 -4.45 6.27 6.44
C ILE A 110 -5.03 7.43 5.62
N TYR A 111 -4.19 8.09 4.82
CA TYR A 111 -4.60 9.23 4.01
C TYR A 111 -3.98 9.19 2.61
N SER A 112 -4.64 9.85 1.67
CA SER A 112 -4.13 10.16 0.33
C SER A 112 -4.49 11.59 -0.03
N TRP A 113 -3.62 12.25 -0.80
CA TRP A 113 -3.81 13.63 -1.25
C TRP A 113 -4.20 13.72 -2.72
N HIS A 114 -5.04 14.69 -3.04
CA HIS A 114 -5.70 14.83 -4.32
C HIS A 114 -5.44 16.21 -4.89
N LEU A 115 -4.31 16.34 -5.60
CA LEU A 115 -3.93 17.56 -6.28
C LEU A 115 -2.93 17.25 -7.40
N ARG A 116 -3.25 17.72 -8.62
CA ARG A 116 -2.25 17.82 -9.69
C ARG A 116 -1.45 19.10 -9.46
N VAL A 117 -0.14 18.98 -9.43
CA VAL A 117 0.77 20.11 -9.25
C VAL A 117 1.44 20.46 -10.58
N ALA A 118 1.56 21.76 -10.86
CA ALA A 118 2.33 22.25 -11.99
C ALA A 118 3.84 22.14 -11.71
N PRO A 119 4.71 22.17 -12.74
CA PRO A 119 6.15 22.28 -12.53
C PRO A 119 6.48 23.48 -11.63
N GLY A 120 7.25 23.23 -10.57
CA GLY A 120 7.62 24.24 -9.58
C GLY A 120 6.70 24.34 -8.37
N GLU A 121 5.46 23.86 -8.45
CA GLU A 121 4.57 23.78 -7.28
C GLU A 121 4.90 22.56 -6.42
N GLY A 122 4.68 22.67 -5.11
CA GLY A 122 4.77 21.55 -4.18
C GLY A 122 4.38 21.91 -2.76
N PHE A 123 4.09 20.90 -1.97
CA PHE A 123 3.63 21.10 -0.59
C PHE A 123 4.11 19.99 0.33
N ARG A 124 4.15 20.31 1.62
CA ARG A 124 4.20 19.34 2.72
C ARG A 124 2.84 19.20 3.38
N LEU A 125 2.54 17.98 3.79
CA LEU A 125 1.39 17.61 4.59
C LEU A 125 1.84 17.26 6.00
N TYR A 126 1.13 17.80 6.98
CA TYR A 126 1.25 17.43 8.38
C TYR A 126 -0.11 17.02 8.91
N LEU A 127 -0.11 16.14 9.90
CA LEU A 127 -1.31 15.70 10.60
C LEU A 127 -1.13 15.82 12.11
N ARG A 128 -2.23 16.09 12.81
CA ARG A 128 -2.30 16.12 14.27
C ARG A 128 -3.54 15.38 14.73
N VAL A 129 -3.45 14.67 15.84
CA VAL A 129 -4.58 13.96 16.46
C VAL A 129 -4.78 14.40 17.91
N ARG A 130 -5.99 14.22 18.43
CA ARG A 130 -6.35 14.51 19.83
C ARG A 130 -7.17 13.36 20.42
N ASP A 131 -6.86 12.96 21.64
CA ASP A 131 -7.59 11.92 22.37
C ASP A 131 -8.81 12.47 23.14
N GLU A 132 -9.56 11.58 23.80
CA GLU A 132 -10.72 11.93 24.63
C GLU A 132 -10.39 12.84 25.81
N ARG A 133 -9.13 12.82 26.29
CA ARG A 133 -8.65 13.62 27.42
C ARG A 133 -8.26 15.04 26.99
N GLY A 134 -8.32 15.34 25.69
CA GLY A 134 -7.93 16.62 25.11
C GLY A 134 -6.44 16.73 24.78
N ASP A 135 -5.66 15.69 25.02
CA ASP A 135 -4.22 15.68 24.78
C ASP A 135 -3.94 15.46 23.28
N ALA A 136 -3.16 16.38 22.70
CA ALA A 136 -2.91 16.45 21.27
C ALA A 136 -1.49 16.01 20.93
N SER A 137 -1.34 15.29 19.82
CA SER A 137 -0.02 15.05 19.24
C SER A 137 0.64 16.38 18.84
N PRO A 138 1.98 16.43 18.69
CA PRO A 138 2.59 17.46 17.86
C PRO A 138 2.06 17.38 16.42
N TRP A 139 2.40 18.38 15.60
CA TRP A 139 2.22 18.25 14.14
C TRP A 139 3.22 17.22 13.61
N LEU A 140 2.69 16.10 13.12
CA LEU A 140 3.46 14.98 12.59
C LEU A 140 3.63 15.20 11.09
N TYR A 141 4.87 15.10 10.60
CA TYR A 141 5.13 15.24 9.18
C TYR A 141 4.65 14.01 8.41
N GLY A 142 3.65 14.18 7.55
CA GLY A 142 3.00 13.12 6.76
C GLY A 142 3.67 12.87 5.40
N GLY A 143 4.29 13.88 4.82
CA GLY A 143 5.06 13.75 3.58
C GLY A 143 4.86 14.95 2.67
N TYR A 144 5.32 14.82 1.43
CA TYR A 144 5.30 15.92 0.48
C TYR A 144 4.83 15.47 -0.90
N TRP A 145 4.43 16.42 -1.73
CA TRP A 145 4.13 16.20 -3.14
C TRP A 145 4.62 17.38 -3.98
N GLY A 146 5.08 17.11 -5.21
CA GLY A 146 5.66 18.13 -6.09
C GLY A 146 7.07 18.54 -5.69
N LYS A 147 7.44 19.78 -6.02
CA LYS A 147 8.76 20.34 -5.73
C LYS A 147 8.82 20.86 -4.30
N VAL A 148 9.72 20.31 -3.49
CA VAL A 148 10.02 20.78 -2.14
C VAL A 148 11.52 20.66 -1.86
N ARG A 149 12.01 21.35 -0.83
CA ARG A 149 13.38 21.13 -0.34
C ARG A 149 13.46 19.81 0.44
N LEU A 150 14.02 18.76 -0.14
CA LEU A 150 14.03 17.44 0.50
C LEU A 150 14.71 17.42 1.88
N ALA A 151 14.11 16.72 2.84
CA ALA A 151 14.80 16.34 4.06
C ALA A 151 15.91 15.32 3.75
N ALA A 152 17.10 15.50 4.33
CA ALA A 152 18.27 14.66 4.03
C ALA A 152 18.09 13.17 4.42
N SER A 153 17.26 12.89 5.44
CA SER A 153 16.86 11.55 5.85
C SER A 153 15.62 11.68 6.73
N ARG A 154 14.45 11.31 6.23
CA ARG A 154 13.22 11.37 7.02
C ARG A 154 13.11 10.12 7.90
N ALA A 155 13.02 10.33 9.21
CA ALA A 155 12.60 9.29 10.14
C ALA A 155 11.06 9.25 10.25
N GLU A 156 10.51 8.11 10.65
CA GLU A 156 9.11 8.04 11.09
C GLU A 156 8.89 9.04 12.24
N PRO A 157 7.93 9.99 12.13
CA PRO A 157 7.55 10.82 13.26
C PRO A 157 7.01 9.95 14.40
N VAL A 158 7.65 9.99 15.57
CA VAL A 158 7.24 9.26 16.79
C VAL A 158 6.92 10.26 17.89
N PHE A 159 5.92 9.95 18.70
CA PHE A 159 5.55 10.72 19.87
C PHE A 159 5.01 9.78 20.97
N ALA A 160 4.66 10.32 22.14
CA ALA A 160 4.44 9.55 23.37
C ALA A 160 3.48 8.35 23.23
N TRP A 161 2.49 8.42 22.34
CA TRP A 161 1.46 7.38 22.18
C TRP A 161 1.18 7.04 20.72
N GLY A 162 2.13 7.28 19.81
CA GLY A 162 1.93 6.90 18.42
C GLY A 162 3.09 7.26 17.50
N LYS A 163 2.91 6.93 16.23
CA LYS A 163 3.84 7.29 15.16
C LYS A 163 3.17 7.35 13.80
N VAL A 164 3.80 8.04 12.86
CA VAL A 164 3.48 7.92 11.43
C VAL A 164 4.48 6.95 10.81
N ALA A 165 4.04 5.70 10.62
CA ALA A 165 4.79 4.65 9.95
C ALA A 165 4.69 4.85 8.44
N MET A 166 5.61 5.62 7.87
CA MET A 166 5.61 6.12 6.49
C MET A 166 4.33 6.93 6.15
N ASP A 167 3.26 6.24 5.77
CA ASP A 167 1.97 6.77 5.33
C ASP A 167 0.78 6.34 6.21
N GLN A 168 1.04 5.62 7.29
CA GLN A 168 0.03 5.12 8.22
C GLN A 168 0.27 5.68 9.62
N LEU A 169 -0.71 6.39 10.17
CA LEU A 169 -0.71 6.78 11.58
C LEU A 169 -1.12 5.58 12.43
N LEU A 170 -0.27 5.20 13.38
CA LEU A 170 -0.49 4.11 14.33
C LEU A 170 -0.47 4.69 15.75
N LEU A 171 -1.53 4.43 16.52
CA LEU A 171 -1.73 4.99 17.85
C LEU A 171 -1.83 3.89 18.91
N GLN A 172 -1.30 4.15 20.09
CA GLN A 172 -1.40 3.28 21.27
C GLN A 172 -2.66 3.56 22.11
N ARG A 173 -3.29 4.72 21.86
CA ARG A 173 -4.58 5.11 22.45
C ARG A 173 -5.45 5.71 21.35
N LYS A 174 -6.77 5.65 21.54
CA LYS A 174 -7.72 6.15 20.54
C LYS A 174 -7.75 7.68 20.50
N ALA A 175 -7.73 8.22 19.29
CA ALA A 175 -7.99 9.61 18.99
C ALA A 175 -9.47 9.83 18.64
N VAL A 176 -10.02 10.99 19.00
CA VAL A 176 -11.41 11.38 18.67
C VAL A 176 -11.49 12.42 17.58
N SER A 177 -10.38 13.09 17.28
CA SER A 177 -10.32 14.04 16.19
C SER A 177 -8.93 14.09 15.56
N PHE A 178 -8.88 14.54 14.32
CA PHE A 178 -7.65 14.83 13.60
C PHE A 178 -7.72 16.19 12.89
N GLN A 179 -6.56 16.72 12.54
CA GLN A 179 -6.39 17.91 11.71
C GLN A 179 -5.30 17.67 10.69
N PHE A 180 -5.41 18.36 9.56
CA PHE A 180 -4.34 18.46 8.57
C PHE A 180 -3.83 19.89 8.46
N ARG A 181 -2.54 20.01 8.20
CA ARG A 181 -1.88 21.25 7.80
C ARG A 181 -1.15 21.01 6.49
N VAL A 182 -1.31 21.94 5.56
CA VAL A 182 -0.62 21.96 4.27
C VAL A 182 0.26 23.19 4.25
N VAL A 183 1.53 23.00 3.92
CA VAL A 183 2.51 24.08 3.78
C VAL A 183 3.06 24.05 2.36
N ASP A 184 2.88 25.14 1.63
CA ASP A 184 3.50 25.39 0.34
C ASP A 184 5.01 25.55 0.50
N GLU A 185 5.78 24.78 -0.28
CA GLU A 185 7.24 24.83 -0.33
C GLU A 185 7.76 24.74 -1.77
N GLY A 186 6.90 24.99 -2.75
CA GLY A 186 7.30 25.06 -4.15
C GLY A 186 8.13 26.31 -4.46
N ASP A 187 8.84 26.27 -5.59
CA ASP A 187 9.41 27.48 -6.20
C ASP A 187 8.30 28.39 -6.74
N SER A 188 7.14 27.81 -7.04
CA SER A 188 5.93 28.51 -7.49
C SER A 188 4.81 28.31 -6.47
N PRO A 189 4.04 29.37 -6.16
CA PRO A 189 3.06 29.33 -5.09
C PRO A 189 1.89 28.40 -5.42
N LEU A 190 1.50 27.58 -4.45
CA LEU A 190 0.36 26.68 -4.56
C LEU A 190 -0.95 27.48 -4.59
N ARG A 191 -1.78 27.23 -5.61
CA ARG A 191 -3.07 27.94 -5.77
C ARG A 191 -4.10 27.55 -4.70
N GLN A 192 -4.06 26.30 -4.25
CA GLN A 192 -5.00 25.74 -3.28
C GLN A 192 -4.38 24.51 -2.58
N PRO A 193 -4.78 24.19 -1.33
CA PRO A 193 -4.38 22.93 -0.71
C PRO A 193 -5.02 21.73 -1.42
N PRO A 194 -4.46 20.51 -1.29
CA PRO A 194 -5.07 19.30 -1.81
C PRO A 194 -6.39 18.98 -1.09
N ALA A 195 -7.32 18.33 -1.80
CA ALA A 195 -8.34 17.54 -1.12
C ALA A 195 -7.70 16.25 -0.57
N LEU A 196 -8.29 15.65 0.46
CA LEU A 196 -7.77 14.41 1.06
C LEU A 196 -8.86 13.35 1.14
N SER A 197 -8.50 12.09 0.91
CA SER A 197 -9.30 10.94 1.35
C SER A 197 -8.62 10.31 2.56
N VAL A 198 -9.41 9.99 3.58
CA VAL A 198 -8.95 9.48 4.87
C VAL A 198 -9.73 8.23 5.22
N VAL A 199 -9.03 7.20 5.67
CA VAL A 199 -9.62 6.03 6.35
C VAL A 199 -9.16 6.06 7.79
N VAL A 200 -10.09 6.10 8.73
CA VAL A 200 -9.79 5.86 10.15
C VAL A 200 -10.28 4.49 10.56
N THR A 201 -9.53 3.82 11.43
CA THR A 201 -9.85 2.48 11.92
C THR A 201 -9.83 2.44 13.44
N ASP A 202 -10.85 1.82 14.01
CA ASP A 202 -10.83 1.28 15.36
C ASP A 202 -10.49 -0.21 15.27
N ASN A 203 -9.25 -0.58 15.58
CA ASN A 203 -8.80 -1.97 15.52
C ASN A 203 -9.30 -2.82 16.71
N SER A 204 -9.86 -2.18 17.74
CA SER A 204 -10.32 -2.83 18.97
C SER A 204 -11.66 -2.24 19.43
N PRO A 205 -12.73 -2.35 18.62
CA PRO A 205 -14.02 -1.74 18.96
C PRO A 205 -14.65 -2.44 20.16
N THR A 206 -15.41 -1.70 20.97
CA THR A 206 -16.22 -2.32 22.03
C THR A 206 -17.38 -3.11 21.41
N PRO A 207 -17.93 -4.15 22.09
CA PRO A 207 -19.09 -4.88 21.57
C PRO A 207 -20.29 -3.98 21.25
N ALA A 208 -20.53 -2.95 22.07
CA ALA A 208 -21.59 -1.98 21.85
C ALA A 208 -21.35 -1.15 20.57
N LEU A 209 -20.11 -0.72 20.33
CA LEU A 209 -19.74 0.01 19.13
C LEU A 209 -19.83 -0.87 17.89
N ALA A 210 -19.28 -2.09 17.95
CA ALA A 210 -19.37 -3.07 16.88
C ALA A 210 -20.83 -3.36 16.50
N LYS A 211 -21.72 -3.55 17.49
CA LYS A 211 -23.16 -3.72 17.27
C LYS A 211 -23.82 -2.49 16.64
N ARG A 212 -23.44 -1.28 17.06
CA ARG A 212 -23.97 -0.02 16.51
C ARG A 212 -23.62 0.17 15.04
N PHE A 213 -22.41 -0.24 14.64
CA PHE A 213 -21.89 -0.10 13.28
C PHE A 213 -22.06 -1.38 12.43
N ALA A 214 -22.63 -2.44 12.99
CA ALA A 214 -22.93 -3.66 12.26
C ALA A 214 -23.87 -3.35 11.07
N PRO A 215 -23.67 -3.99 9.90
CA PRO A 215 -24.58 -3.83 8.78
C PRO A 215 -26.02 -4.16 9.18
N LYS A 216 -26.94 -3.20 9.02
CA LYS A 216 -28.36 -3.39 9.39
C LYS A 216 -29.08 -4.45 8.54
N ARG A 217 -28.56 -4.72 7.34
CA ARG A 217 -29.09 -5.74 6.43
C ARG A 217 -27.93 -6.51 5.84
N LYS A 218 -28.07 -7.83 5.72
CA LYS A 218 -27.14 -8.64 4.94
C LYS A 218 -27.21 -8.17 3.49
N ALA A 219 -26.09 -7.67 2.96
CA ALA A 219 -26.04 -7.27 1.56
C ALA A 219 -26.30 -8.51 0.68
N ALA A 220 -26.98 -8.32 -0.44
CA ALA A 220 -27.04 -9.36 -1.46
C ALA A 220 -25.63 -9.60 -1.99
N ARG A 221 -25.28 -10.87 -2.21
CA ARG A 221 -23.98 -11.26 -2.74
C ARG A 221 -23.76 -10.59 -4.10
N THR A 222 -22.63 -9.91 -4.26
CA THR A 222 -22.31 -9.28 -5.55
C THR A 222 -21.87 -10.36 -6.54
N PRO A 223 -22.41 -10.43 -7.77
CA PRO A 223 -21.99 -11.40 -8.78
C PRO A 223 -20.49 -11.34 -9.08
N GLN A 224 -19.91 -12.43 -9.58
CA GLN A 224 -18.51 -12.40 -10.00
C GLN A 224 -18.29 -11.41 -11.14
N CYS A 225 -17.17 -10.71 -11.08
CA CYS A 225 -16.72 -9.79 -12.11
C CYS A 225 -15.20 -9.87 -12.15
N ILE A 226 -14.62 -10.22 -13.30
CA ILE A 226 -13.17 -10.35 -13.49
C ILE A 226 -12.76 -9.38 -14.60
N LEU A 227 -12.09 -8.29 -14.22
CA LEU A 227 -11.54 -7.31 -15.15
C LEU A 227 -10.32 -7.88 -15.88
N ASP A 228 -10.20 -7.57 -17.16
CA ASP A 228 -9.06 -8.03 -17.96
C ASP A 228 -7.89 -7.04 -17.88
N LEU A 229 -7.21 -7.02 -16.72
CA LEU A 229 -6.09 -6.11 -16.47
C LEU A 229 -4.84 -6.56 -17.24
N PRO A 230 -4.19 -5.69 -18.04
CA PRO A 230 -2.98 -6.04 -18.77
C PRO A 230 -1.80 -6.22 -17.80
N LEU A 231 -0.92 -7.18 -18.09
CA LEU A 231 0.30 -7.38 -17.31
C LEU A 231 1.38 -6.37 -17.69
N ARG A 232 1.74 -5.48 -16.76
CA ARG A 232 2.92 -4.62 -16.88
C ARG A 232 4.10 -5.22 -16.14
N ARG A 233 5.23 -5.39 -16.84
CA ARG A 233 6.48 -5.86 -16.24
C ARG A 233 7.13 -4.74 -15.45
N GLN A 234 7.95 -5.12 -14.47
CA GLN A 234 8.82 -4.20 -13.74
C GLN A 234 10.08 -3.88 -14.59
N ALA A 235 9.87 -3.18 -15.70
CA ALA A 235 10.92 -2.78 -16.64
C ALA A 235 10.56 -1.44 -17.33
N ASP A 236 11.58 -0.70 -17.77
CA ASP A 236 11.40 0.50 -18.61
C ASP A 236 10.96 0.11 -20.04
N SER A 237 10.63 1.11 -20.87
CA SER A 237 10.24 0.89 -22.28
C SER A 237 11.28 0.17 -23.13
N ARG A 238 12.55 0.14 -22.73
CA ARG A 238 13.63 -0.58 -23.42
C ARG A 238 13.79 -2.02 -22.91
N GLY A 239 12.99 -2.43 -21.94
CA GLY A 239 13.05 -3.75 -21.31
C GLY A 239 14.10 -3.86 -20.21
N THR A 240 14.71 -2.75 -19.79
CA THR A 240 15.66 -2.72 -18.67
C THR A 240 14.91 -3.02 -17.37
N PRO A 241 15.28 -4.07 -16.62
CA PRO A 241 14.60 -4.39 -15.37
C PRO A 241 14.71 -3.24 -14.36
N LEU A 242 13.58 -2.92 -13.72
CA LEU A 242 13.49 -1.96 -12.62
C LEU A 242 13.04 -2.73 -11.37
N PRO A 243 13.97 -3.21 -10.52
CA PRO A 243 13.62 -4.02 -9.35
C PRO A 243 12.75 -3.25 -8.36
N ASP A 244 11.94 -3.96 -7.59
CA ASP A 244 11.11 -3.41 -6.51
C ASP A 244 10.16 -2.28 -6.97
N ARG A 245 9.59 -2.40 -8.18
CA ARG A 245 8.63 -1.45 -8.76
C ARG A 245 7.22 -2.04 -8.89
N CYS A 246 6.86 -2.96 -8.00
CA CYS A 246 5.60 -3.69 -8.10
C CYS A 246 4.38 -2.74 -8.04
N GLN A 247 4.42 -1.72 -7.19
CA GLN A 247 3.37 -0.70 -7.11
C GLN A 247 3.26 0.15 -8.38
N SER A 248 4.39 0.58 -8.96
CA SER A 248 4.41 1.37 -10.19
C SER A 248 3.92 0.54 -11.37
N ALA A 249 4.29 -0.74 -11.43
CA ALA A 249 3.79 -1.67 -12.44
C ALA A 249 2.28 -1.95 -12.28
N ALA A 250 1.79 -2.11 -11.04
CA ALA A 250 0.36 -2.31 -10.78
C ALA A 250 -0.46 -1.06 -11.14
N LEU A 251 0.06 0.14 -10.84
CA LEU A 251 -0.53 1.40 -11.30
C LEU A 251 -0.50 1.52 -12.84
N ALA A 252 0.61 1.14 -13.48
CA ALA A 252 0.70 1.12 -14.95
C ALA A 252 -0.36 0.19 -15.57
N SER A 253 -0.59 -0.99 -14.96
CA SER A 253 -1.64 -1.93 -15.38
C SER A 253 -3.03 -1.30 -15.28
N ALA A 254 -3.34 -0.58 -14.19
CA ALA A 254 -4.60 0.14 -14.05
C ALA A 254 -4.77 1.25 -15.08
N MET A 255 -3.75 2.08 -15.32
CA MET A 255 -3.82 3.17 -16.29
C MET A 255 -3.96 2.65 -17.73
N GLU A 256 -3.22 1.59 -18.09
CA GLU A 256 -3.35 0.96 -19.41
C GLU A 256 -4.72 0.29 -19.59
N TYR A 257 -5.25 -0.35 -18.54
CA TYR A 257 -6.61 -0.89 -18.56
C TYR A 257 -7.64 0.18 -18.95
N PHE A 258 -7.51 1.38 -18.38
CA PHE A 258 -8.36 2.53 -18.69
C PHE A 258 -7.96 3.31 -19.96
N GLY A 259 -7.06 2.77 -20.78
CA GLY A 259 -6.74 3.31 -22.11
C GLY A 259 -5.61 4.34 -22.14
N LYS A 260 -4.86 4.51 -21.04
CA LYS A 260 -3.69 5.39 -21.00
C LYS A 260 -2.43 4.61 -20.59
N PRO A 261 -1.72 3.96 -21.54
CA PRO A 261 -0.45 3.34 -21.25
C PRO A 261 0.58 4.41 -20.85
N VAL A 262 1.27 4.20 -19.72
CA VAL A 262 2.33 5.08 -19.23
C VAL A 262 3.54 4.21 -18.87
N GLY A 263 4.74 4.63 -19.27
CA GLY A 263 5.99 3.93 -19.00
C GLY A 263 6.35 3.96 -17.52
N LEU A 264 7.11 2.96 -17.04
CA LEU A 264 7.58 2.96 -15.66
C LEU A 264 8.58 4.09 -15.41
N GLU A 265 9.32 4.51 -16.43
CA GLU A 265 10.22 5.67 -16.40
C GLU A 265 9.52 6.99 -16.05
N ASP A 266 8.21 7.10 -16.33
CA ASP A 266 7.41 8.28 -16.00
C ASP A 266 6.70 8.15 -14.64
N ILE A 267 6.36 6.92 -14.25
CA ILE A 267 5.64 6.63 -12.99
C ILE A 267 6.60 6.59 -11.80
N VAL A 268 7.75 5.93 -11.96
CA VAL A 268 8.71 5.70 -10.87
C VAL A 268 9.21 6.99 -10.24
N PRO A 269 9.59 8.06 -10.99
CA PRO A 269 10.02 9.31 -10.38
C PRO A 269 8.96 9.99 -9.50
N LEU A 270 7.67 9.75 -9.77
CA LEU A 270 6.56 10.29 -8.99
C LEU A 270 6.23 9.41 -7.76
N ALA A 271 6.23 8.09 -7.96
CA ALA A 271 5.89 7.14 -6.91
C ALA A 271 7.01 6.99 -5.87
N PHE A 272 8.27 7.11 -6.27
CA PHE A 272 9.43 6.99 -5.40
C PHE A 272 9.42 8.05 -4.30
N ASP A 273 9.65 7.64 -3.05
CA ASP A 273 9.81 8.56 -1.94
C ASP A 273 11.31 8.78 -1.68
N VAL A 274 11.81 9.95 -2.07
CA VAL A 274 13.23 10.29 -1.93
C VAL A 274 13.63 10.49 -0.47
N GLU A 275 12.72 10.94 0.40
CA GLU A 275 13.07 11.23 1.80
C GLU A 275 13.19 9.95 2.64
N TYR A 276 12.46 8.89 2.26
CA TYR A 276 12.60 7.54 2.83
C TYR A 276 13.55 6.63 2.04
N ASP A 277 14.07 7.07 0.89
CA ASP A 277 14.79 6.22 -0.07
C ASP A 277 14.03 4.91 -0.36
N TYR A 278 12.72 5.05 -0.60
CA TYR A 278 11.81 3.92 -0.72
C TYR A 278 11.14 3.92 -2.10
N PRO A 279 10.99 2.75 -2.76
CA PRO A 279 10.40 2.67 -4.10
C PRO A 279 9.02 3.29 -4.25
N GLY A 280 8.34 3.55 -3.13
CA GLY A 280 7.16 4.37 -3.03
C GLY A 280 6.24 3.95 -1.90
N ILE A 281 5.41 4.91 -1.49
CA ILE A 281 4.40 4.78 -0.43
C ILE A 281 3.02 4.97 -1.05
N TRP A 282 1.95 4.50 -0.38
CA TRP A 282 0.60 4.50 -0.93
C TRP A 282 0.11 5.88 -1.40
N PRO A 283 0.25 6.98 -0.65
CA PRO A 283 -0.24 8.27 -1.10
C PRO A 283 0.54 8.84 -2.28
N ARG A 284 1.83 8.49 -2.45
CA ARG A 284 2.59 8.85 -3.66
C ARG A 284 2.13 8.08 -4.89
N THR A 285 1.76 6.81 -4.72
CA THR A 285 1.18 6.01 -5.82
C THR A 285 -0.16 6.60 -6.28
N ILE A 286 -1.03 7.00 -5.35
CA ILE A 286 -2.26 7.74 -5.68
C ILE A 286 -1.94 9.07 -6.36
N GLY A 287 -1.01 9.86 -5.79
CA GLY A 287 -0.56 11.11 -6.39
C GLY A 287 -0.04 10.95 -7.81
N ALA A 288 0.71 9.89 -8.11
CA ALA A 288 1.23 9.60 -9.44
C ALA A 288 0.09 9.33 -10.43
N GLY A 289 -0.91 8.53 -10.04
CA GLY A 289 -2.12 8.33 -10.84
C GLY A 289 -2.85 9.64 -11.12
N ILE A 290 -2.99 10.49 -10.10
CA ILE A 290 -3.63 11.81 -10.21
C ILE A 290 -2.84 12.74 -11.13
N GLN A 291 -1.51 12.76 -11.05
CA GLN A 291 -0.67 13.55 -11.95
C GLN A 291 -0.86 13.15 -13.42
N HIS A 292 -1.10 11.86 -13.67
CA HIS A 292 -1.45 11.32 -14.98
C HIS A 292 -2.94 11.43 -15.34
N GLY A 293 -3.77 12.11 -14.54
CA GLY A 293 -5.16 12.44 -14.88
C GLY A 293 -6.20 11.40 -14.47
N PHE A 294 -5.86 10.50 -13.54
CA PHE A 294 -6.81 9.58 -12.93
C PHE A 294 -7.32 10.10 -11.59
N GLU A 295 -8.45 9.57 -11.13
CA GLU A 295 -8.85 9.68 -9.73
C GLU A 295 -8.44 8.41 -8.99
N GLY A 296 -8.15 8.52 -7.70
CA GLY A 296 -7.85 7.35 -6.87
C GLY A 296 -7.79 7.70 -5.40
N TYR A 297 -7.89 6.68 -4.55
CA TYR A 297 -7.88 6.82 -3.10
C TYR A 297 -7.35 5.54 -2.46
N ILE A 298 -6.99 5.60 -1.17
CA ILE A 298 -6.65 4.40 -0.39
C ILE A 298 -7.89 3.94 0.37
N ASP A 299 -8.12 2.63 0.39
CA ASP A 299 -9.21 2.01 1.14
C ASP A 299 -8.73 0.76 1.90
N ARG A 300 -9.58 0.28 2.82
CA ARG A 300 -9.46 -0.98 3.55
C ARG A 300 -10.59 -1.93 3.17
N PHE A 301 -10.22 -3.15 2.79
CA PHE A 301 -11.15 -4.21 2.41
C PHE A 301 -11.18 -5.29 3.50
N ARG A 302 -12.33 -5.43 4.16
CA ARG A 302 -12.54 -6.42 5.25
C ARG A 302 -13.43 -7.58 4.84
N ASP A 303 -14.08 -7.48 3.70
CA ASP A 303 -15.02 -8.48 3.22
C ASP A 303 -14.99 -8.59 1.68
N TRP A 304 -15.26 -9.80 1.20
CA TRP A 304 -15.18 -10.13 -0.22
C TRP A 304 -16.32 -9.57 -1.07
N ASP A 305 -17.47 -9.28 -0.47
CA ASP A 305 -18.58 -8.64 -1.18
C ASP A 305 -18.24 -7.19 -1.51
N TYR A 306 -17.56 -6.48 -0.61
CA TYR A 306 -17.08 -5.13 -0.85
C TYR A 306 -15.98 -5.08 -1.93
N VAL A 307 -15.08 -6.07 -1.94
CA VAL A 307 -14.12 -6.25 -3.04
C VAL A 307 -14.86 -6.43 -4.36
N ARG A 308 -15.83 -7.37 -4.44
CA ARG A 308 -16.61 -7.63 -5.65
C ARG A 308 -17.40 -6.41 -6.11
N LYS A 309 -18.02 -5.67 -5.20
CA LYS A 309 -18.74 -4.43 -5.50
C LYS A 309 -17.82 -3.39 -6.11
N THR A 310 -16.65 -3.18 -5.51
CA THR A 310 -15.65 -2.21 -6.00
C THR A 310 -15.18 -2.57 -7.41
N VAL A 311 -14.91 -3.85 -7.67
CA VAL A 311 -14.54 -4.35 -9.00
C VAL A 311 -15.70 -4.21 -10.00
N ALA A 312 -16.94 -4.46 -9.58
CA ALA A 312 -18.14 -4.30 -10.41
C ALA A 312 -18.41 -2.82 -10.79
N GLU A 313 -17.91 -1.87 -10.02
CA GLU A 313 -17.87 -0.43 -10.33
C GLU A 313 -16.74 -0.07 -11.34
N ASN A 314 -16.08 -1.06 -11.93
CA ASN A 314 -14.95 -0.90 -12.86
C ASN A 314 -13.73 -0.21 -12.25
N LYS A 315 -13.57 -0.29 -10.92
CA LYS A 315 -12.40 0.23 -10.21
C LYS A 315 -11.32 -0.84 -10.07
N VAL A 316 -10.06 -0.46 -10.21
CA VAL A 316 -8.91 -1.36 -10.04
C VAL A 316 -8.36 -1.22 -8.63
N ILE A 317 -8.22 -2.34 -7.92
CA ILE A 317 -7.66 -2.37 -6.56
C ILE A 317 -6.22 -2.85 -6.64
N LEU A 318 -5.28 -2.05 -6.16
CA LEU A 318 -3.86 -2.41 -6.01
C LEU A 318 -3.64 -2.88 -4.57
N CYS A 319 -3.63 -4.20 -4.36
CA CYS A 319 -3.62 -4.83 -3.03
C CYS A 319 -2.22 -4.77 -2.42
N SER A 320 -2.09 -4.15 -1.24
CA SER A 320 -0.85 -4.16 -0.47
C SER A 320 -0.77 -5.38 0.43
N MET A 321 0.09 -6.33 0.08
CA MET A 321 0.14 -7.64 0.70
C MET A 321 1.50 -7.96 1.32
N LYS A 322 1.51 -8.91 2.25
CA LYS A 322 2.70 -9.52 2.83
C LYS A 322 2.41 -10.99 3.09
N MET A 323 3.34 -11.84 2.70
CA MET A 323 3.26 -13.27 2.92
C MET A 323 4.45 -13.71 3.78
N PRO A 324 4.32 -13.65 5.12
CA PRO A 324 5.33 -14.23 6.01
C PRO A 324 5.40 -15.75 5.81
N PRO A 325 6.44 -16.43 6.29
CA PRO A 325 6.45 -17.88 6.39
C PRO A 325 5.19 -18.39 7.10
N GLY A 326 4.58 -19.44 6.56
CA GLY A 326 3.32 -19.98 7.07
C GLY A 326 2.77 -21.10 6.20
N GLN A 327 1.71 -21.74 6.67
CA GLN A 327 1.04 -22.82 5.93
C GLN A 327 0.02 -22.22 4.96
N TYR A 328 0.33 -22.24 3.66
CA TYR A 328 -0.57 -21.82 2.59
C TYR A 328 -0.92 -23.03 1.73
N LYS A 329 -2.14 -23.08 1.19
CA LYS A 329 -2.63 -24.23 0.42
C LYS A 329 -1.97 -24.36 -0.95
N ALA A 330 -1.80 -23.25 -1.67
CA ALA A 330 -1.20 -23.24 -3.01
C ALA A 330 -0.58 -21.87 -3.34
N PRO A 331 0.39 -21.38 -2.54
CA PRO A 331 0.96 -20.06 -2.78
C PRO A 331 1.78 -20.06 -4.09
N PRO A 332 1.73 -18.99 -4.90
CA PRO A 332 2.60 -18.83 -6.06
C PRO A 332 4.03 -18.41 -5.69
N TYR A 333 4.28 -18.17 -4.40
CA TYR A 333 5.55 -17.73 -3.82
C TYR A 333 5.91 -18.61 -2.61
N PRO A 334 7.18 -18.62 -2.18
CA PRO A 334 7.56 -19.15 -0.88
C PRO A 334 7.36 -18.13 0.25
N GLN A 335 7.65 -16.85 0.01
CA GLN A 335 7.47 -15.75 0.95
C GLN A 335 7.45 -14.39 0.23
N MET A 336 6.87 -13.35 0.85
CA MET A 336 6.88 -11.96 0.38
C MET A 336 6.96 -10.99 1.57
N THR A 337 7.99 -10.15 1.63
CA THR A 337 8.18 -9.17 2.72
C THR A 337 7.27 -7.94 2.58
N GLY A 338 6.94 -7.57 1.34
CA GLY A 338 5.96 -6.58 0.93
C GLY A 338 5.77 -6.66 -0.58
N HIS A 339 4.53 -6.58 -1.07
CA HIS A 339 4.23 -6.71 -2.50
C HIS A 339 2.94 -5.98 -2.85
N ILE A 340 2.82 -5.50 -4.10
CA ILE A 340 1.59 -4.92 -4.63
C ILE A 340 1.19 -5.71 -5.89
N VAL A 341 -0.07 -6.14 -5.93
CA VAL A 341 -0.69 -6.79 -7.10
C VAL A 341 -1.96 -6.05 -7.51
N ALA A 342 -2.29 -6.06 -8.80
CA ALA A 342 -3.56 -5.48 -9.28
C ALA A 342 -4.64 -6.58 -9.27
N LEU A 343 -5.73 -6.37 -8.53
CA LEU A 343 -6.83 -7.34 -8.42
C LEU A 343 -7.76 -7.24 -9.62
N ASN A 344 -7.89 -8.34 -10.36
CA ASN A 344 -8.79 -8.47 -11.50
C ASN A 344 -10.22 -8.74 -11.02
N GLY A 345 -10.39 -9.58 -9.99
CA GLY A 345 -11.70 -9.92 -9.45
C GLY A 345 -11.71 -11.19 -8.60
N VAL A 346 -12.91 -11.61 -8.21
CA VAL A 346 -13.13 -12.82 -7.40
C VAL A 346 -14.22 -13.67 -8.06
N THR A 347 -13.91 -14.94 -8.31
CA THR A 347 -14.82 -15.91 -8.93
C THR A 347 -15.77 -16.52 -7.91
N ASP A 348 -16.91 -17.04 -8.37
CA ASP A 348 -17.93 -17.67 -7.52
C ASP A 348 -17.47 -18.95 -6.84
N ASP A 349 -16.48 -19.64 -7.41
CA ASP A 349 -15.82 -20.81 -6.82
C ASP A 349 -14.70 -20.45 -5.82
N GLY A 350 -14.51 -19.16 -5.50
CA GLY A 350 -13.60 -18.74 -4.43
C GLY A 350 -12.14 -18.60 -4.85
N ARG A 351 -11.88 -18.24 -6.11
CA ARG A 351 -10.55 -17.85 -6.59
C ARG A 351 -10.43 -16.34 -6.66
N VAL A 352 -9.29 -15.82 -6.22
CA VAL A 352 -8.93 -14.41 -6.38
C VAL A 352 -8.00 -14.30 -7.57
N VAL A 353 -8.39 -13.54 -8.58
CA VAL A 353 -7.63 -13.35 -9.80
C VAL A 353 -6.90 -12.02 -9.71
N VAL A 354 -5.58 -12.04 -9.95
CA VAL A 354 -4.73 -10.86 -9.90
C VAL A 354 -3.80 -10.81 -11.11
N THR A 355 -3.29 -9.61 -11.38
CA THR A 355 -2.20 -9.37 -12.30
C THR A 355 -0.97 -8.98 -11.50
N ASP A 356 0.08 -9.78 -11.66
CA ASP A 356 1.25 -9.75 -10.81
C ASP A 356 2.54 -9.56 -11.62
N SER A 357 3.10 -8.36 -11.49
CA SER A 357 4.30 -7.94 -12.20
C SER A 357 5.57 -8.69 -11.78
N ALA A 358 5.61 -9.29 -10.58
CA ALA A 358 6.78 -10.04 -10.10
C ALA A 358 6.95 -11.37 -10.86
N LEU A 359 5.85 -11.96 -11.34
CA LEU A 359 5.89 -13.18 -12.17
C LEU A 359 5.98 -12.89 -13.66
N GLY A 360 6.15 -11.61 -14.05
CA GLY A 360 6.11 -11.20 -15.45
C GLY A 360 7.19 -11.81 -16.35
N LYS A 361 8.35 -12.20 -15.79
CA LYS A 361 9.40 -12.93 -16.53
C LYS A 361 8.99 -14.37 -16.86
N SER A 362 8.26 -15.02 -15.95
CA SER A 362 7.80 -16.41 -16.14
C SER A 362 6.54 -16.54 -17.01
N GLY A 363 5.93 -15.41 -17.41
CA GLY A 363 4.64 -15.40 -18.11
C GLY A 363 3.42 -15.70 -17.22
N ARG A 364 3.62 -16.13 -15.97
CA ARG A 364 2.54 -16.55 -15.04
C ARG A 364 1.87 -15.39 -14.29
N GLY A 365 2.28 -14.15 -14.55
CA GLY A 365 1.77 -12.97 -13.83
C GLY A 365 0.39 -12.51 -14.30
N TYR A 366 -0.03 -12.87 -15.51
CA TYR A 366 -1.32 -12.46 -16.06
C TYR A 366 -2.42 -13.41 -15.61
N ARG A 367 -3.53 -12.86 -15.07
CA ARG A 367 -4.67 -13.62 -14.52
C ARG A 367 -4.23 -14.70 -13.51
N LEU A 368 -3.20 -14.40 -12.72
CA LEU A 368 -2.71 -15.27 -11.65
C LEU A 368 -3.83 -15.54 -10.66
N GLN A 369 -4.08 -16.81 -10.37
CA GLN A 369 -5.15 -17.22 -9.48
C GLN A 369 -4.60 -17.52 -8.09
N TRP A 370 -5.30 -17.12 -7.04
CA TRP A 370 -5.06 -17.51 -5.67
C TRP A 370 -6.30 -18.20 -5.11
N LEU A 371 -6.11 -19.13 -4.18
CA LEU A 371 -7.22 -19.57 -3.33
C LEU A 371 -7.58 -18.42 -2.40
N ARG A 372 -8.88 -18.12 -2.27
CA ARG A 372 -9.38 -16.99 -1.47
C ARG A 372 -8.83 -16.98 -0.05
N GLU A 373 -8.77 -18.13 0.61
CA GLU A 373 -8.26 -18.26 1.98
C GLU A 373 -6.78 -17.91 2.12
N ASP A 374 -5.95 -18.26 1.13
CA ASP A 374 -4.54 -17.88 1.13
C ASP A 374 -4.40 -16.38 0.87
N PHE A 375 -5.15 -15.84 -0.09
CA PHE A 375 -5.12 -14.42 -0.40
C PHE A 375 -5.61 -13.56 0.78
N GLU A 376 -6.67 -14.00 1.46
CA GLU A 376 -7.22 -13.34 2.66
C GLU A 376 -6.15 -13.22 3.75
N ARG A 377 -5.40 -14.30 3.99
CA ARG A 377 -4.30 -14.31 4.97
C ARG A 377 -3.24 -13.27 4.62
N VAL A 378 -2.77 -13.27 3.37
CA VAL A 378 -1.64 -12.40 2.95
C VAL A 378 -2.02 -10.94 2.68
N TRP A 379 -3.30 -10.63 2.55
CA TRP A 379 -3.78 -9.28 2.29
C TRP A 379 -4.63 -8.72 3.44
N MET A 380 -5.73 -9.37 3.78
CA MET A 380 -6.67 -8.88 4.79
C MET A 380 -6.13 -9.06 6.20
N GLN A 381 -5.50 -10.19 6.52
CA GLN A 381 -5.05 -10.46 7.90
C GLN A 381 -3.68 -9.83 8.21
N THR A 382 -2.71 -9.87 7.29
CA THR A 382 -1.36 -9.32 7.55
C THR A 382 -1.24 -7.81 7.35
N LYS A 383 -2.06 -7.23 6.45
CA LYS A 383 -2.02 -5.80 6.09
C LYS A 383 -3.34 -5.08 6.34
N GLY A 384 -4.33 -5.77 6.90
CA GLY A 384 -5.65 -5.20 7.16
C GLY A 384 -6.45 -4.87 5.89
N GLY A 385 -6.07 -5.46 4.76
CA GLY A 385 -6.79 -5.30 3.50
C GLY A 385 -6.59 -3.95 2.83
N VAL A 386 -5.48 -3.25 3.08
CA VAL A 386 -5.21 -1.96 2.43
C VAL A 386 -5.06 -2.14 0.92
N GLY A 387 -5.73 -1.30 0.15
CA GLY A 387 -5.59 -1.23 -1.29
C GLY A 387 -5.64 0.20 -1.81
N MET A 388 -4.84 0.50 -2.83
CA MET A 388 -4.93 1.75 -3.58
C MET A 388 -5.94 1.52 -4.71
N VAL A 389 -7.02 2.29 -4.72
CA VAL A 389 -8.11 2.17 -5.69
C VAL A 389 -7.92 3.21 -6.78
N ILE A 390 -7.84 2.76 -8.04
CA ILE A 390 -7.81 3.63 -9.21
C ILE A 390 -9.19 3.62 -9.85
N CYS A 391 -9.77 4.81 -10.00
CA CYS A 391 -11.12 4.99 -10.53
C CYS A 391 -11.13 5.01 -12.06
N PRO A 392 -12.19 4.48 -12.70
CA PRO A 392 -12.37 4.61 -14.12
C PRO A 392 -12.61 6.08 -14.51
N PRO A 393 -12.00 6.58 -15.60
CA PRO A 393 -12.45 7.79 -16.25
C PRO A 393 -13.94 7.70 -16.61
N ALA A 394 -14.62 8.85 -16.72
CA ALA A 394 -16.02 8.90 -17.13
C ALA A 394 -16.23 8.15 -18.46
N GLY A 395 -17.16 7.18 -18.47
CA GLY A 395 -17.48 6.37 -19.64
C GLY A 395 -16.46 5.30 -20.01
N ALA A 396 -15.43 5.04 -19.20
CA ALA A 396 -14.44 4.00 -19.49
C ALA A 396 -15.10 2.61 -19.62
N PRO A 397 -14.85 1.88 -20.72
CA PRO A 397 -15.45 0.57 -20.94
C PRO A 397 -14.92 -0.44 -19.94
N ARG A 398 -15.77 -1.39 -19.55
CA ARG A 398 -15.38 -2.53 -18.72
C ARG A 398 -14.91 -3.67 -19.62
N LYS A 399 -13.62 -3.95 -19.62
CA LYS A 399 -13.03 -5.11 -20.30
C LYS A 399 -13.03 -6.29 -19.33
N LEU A 400 -13.64 -7.41 -19.73
CA LEU A 400 -13.86 -8.57 -18.87
C LEU A 400 -13.11 -9.80 -19.37
N VAL A 401 -12.71 -10.65 -18.44
CA VAL A 401 -12.24 -12.01 -18.75
C VAL A 401 -13.47 -12.89 -18.96
N HIS A 402 -13.64 -13.41 -20.17
CA HIS A 402 -14.72 -14.34 -20.50
C HIS A 402 -14.34 -15.82 -20.35
N ASP A 403 -13.06 -16.12 -20.55
CA ASP A 403 -12.49 -17.46 -20.39
C ASP A 403 -11.32 -17.41 -19.40
N LEU A 404 -11.62 -17.81 -18.17
CA LEU A 404 -10.62 -17.93 -17.11
C LEU A 404 -10.23 -19.41 -17.01
N PRO A 405 -8.95 -19.77 -17.19
CA PRO A 405 -8.52 -21.16 -17.13
C PRO A 405 -8.82 -21.78 -15.75
N PRO A 406 -8.88 -23.12 -15.66
CA PRO A 406 -9.02 -23.80 -14.37
C PRO A 406 -7.89 -23.42 -13.41
N PHE A 407 -8.10 -23.67 -12.13
CA PHE A 407 -7.03 -23.49 -11.16
C PHE A 407 -5.87 -24.44 -11.49
N PRO A 408 -4.61 -23.97 -11.49
CA PRO A 408 -3.44 -24.82 -11.73
C PRO A 408 -3.24 -25.83 -10.57
N GLU A 409 -3.75 -27.04 -10.73
CA GLU A 409 -3.73 -28.12 -9.73
C GLU A 409 -2.32 -28.54 -9.30
N GLU A 410 -1.32 -28.37 -10.16
CA GLU A 410 0.07 -28.65 -9.86
C GLU A 410 0.58 -27.83 -8.66
N ARG A 411 0.01 -26.64 -8.42
CA ARG A 411 0.36 -25.84 -7.23
C ARG A 411 -0.14 -26.43 -5.92
N LEU A 412 -1.22 -27.20 -5.95
CA LEU A 412 -1.68 -27.94 -4.75
C LEU A 412 -0.69 -29.07 -4.43
N LYS A 413 -0.20 -29.78 -5.45
CA LYS A 413 0.78 -30.87 -5.28
C LYS A 413 2.13 -30.37 -4.78
N ALA A 414 2.60 -29.24 -5.33
CA ALA A 414 3.86 -28.63 -4.92
C ALA A 414 3.83 -28.14 -3.45
N ALA A 415 2.70 -27.64 -2.96
CA ALA A 415 2.55 -27.24 -1.56
C ALA A 415 2.62 -28.44 -0.60
N THR A 416 1.99 -29.58 -0.96
CA THR A 416 2.05 -30.81 -0.17
C THR A 416 3.47 -31.39 -0.09
N ALA A 417 4.23 -31.31 -1.19
CA ALA A 417 5.61 -31.78 -1.25
C ALA A 417 6.60 -30.92 -0.43
N ALA A 418 6.24 -29.67 -0.12
CA ALA A 418 7.08 -28.73 0.64
C ALA A 418 6.91 -28.82 2.17
N THR A 419 6.23 -29.85 2.69
CA THR A 419 6.11 -30.12 4.13
C THR A 419 7.51 -30.40 4.72
N PRO A 420 7.88 -29.90 5.92
CA PRO A 420 9.28 -29.82 6.34
C PRO A 420 9.85 -31.21 6.67
N GLY A 421 10.62 -31.77 5.72
CA GLY A 421 11.58 -32.82 5.97
C GLY A 421 12.91 -32.18 6.35
N ASP A 422 13.32 -32.39 7.60
CA ASP A 422 14.64 -32.25 8.20
C ASP A 422 15.60 -31.26 7.51
N GLY A 423 15.66 -30.05 8.10
CA GLY A 423 16.77 -29.14 7.86
C GLY A 423 18.07 -29.77 8.31
N ARG A 424 18.78 -30.42 7.40
CA ARG A 424 20.22 -30.65 7.49
C ARG A 424 20.86 -30.06 6.25
N ASN A 425 21.45 -28.89 6.47
CA ASN A 425 22.67 -28.48 5.78
C ASN A 425 23.78 -29.48 6.11
#